data_AF-A0A075GF40-F1
#
_entry.id   AF-A0A075GF40-F1
#
_cell.length_a   1.000
_cell.length_b   1.000
_cell.length_c   1.000
_cell.angle_alpha   90.00
_cell.angle_beta   90.00
_cell.angle_gamma   90.00
#
_symmetry.space_group_name_H-M   'P 1'
#
loop_
_entity.id
_entity.type
_entity.pdbx_description
1 polymer ?
#
loop_
_entity_poly.entity_id
_entity_poly.type
_entity_poly.pdbx_seq_one_letter_code
_entity_poly.pdbx_strand_id
1 'polypeptide(L)'
;MNSIPIELRILLLSIMVSFAMGVFVVSDVFAENAEFKIPDWVKKVAGLWHDDRIGDNTFLQTIKWLIENEIIILPTTDTEDKSSNEVPAWVKNNAGWWANDQIDDKTFLNGIQYLIEVGLIQIDMSERGGVGGGGGY
;
A
#
# COMPACT_ATOMS: atom_id res chain seq x y z
N MET A 1 -9.53 4.50 23.44
CA MET A 1 -10.06 4.78 22.09
C MET A 1 -9.58 6.17 21.71
N ASN A 2 -8.47 6.24 20.95
CA ASN A 2 -7.87 7.51 20.56
C ASN A 2 -8.63 8.05 19.35
N SER A 3 -9.59 8.92 19.61
CA SER A 3 -10.36 9.58 18.56
C SER A 3 -9.44 10.49 17.75
N ILE A 4 -9.28 10.18 16.47
CA ILE A 4 -8.57 11.02 15.52
C ILE A 4 -9.18 12.43 15.57
N PRO A 5 -8.38 13.47 15.83
CA PRO A 5 -8.88 14.85 15.95
C PRO A 5 -9.56 15.28 14.65
N ILE A 6 -10.66 16.01 14.78
CA ILE A 6 -11.54 16.40 13.67
C ILE A 6 -10.76 17.13 12.56
N GLU A 7 -9.79 17.96 12.94
CA GLU A 7 -8.88 18.66 12.02
C GLU A 7 -8.11 17.72 11.10
N LEU A 8 -7.65 16.57 11.62
CA LEU A 8 -6.91 15.59 10.84
C LEU A 8 -7.83 14.78 9.91
N ARG A 9 -9.10 14.61 10.29
CA ARG A 9 -10.11 13.99 9.41
C ARG A 9 -10.45 14.90 8.23
N ILE A 10 -10.59 16.20 8.47
CA ILE A 10 -10.86 17.18 7.42
C ILE A 10 -9.68 17.27 6.45
N LEU A 11 -8.45 17.22 6.97
CA LEU A 11 -7.25 17.24 6.14
C LEU A 11 -7.14 15.99 5.25
N LEU A 12 -7.41 14.80 5.80
CA LEU A 12 -7.46 13.55 5.02
C LEU A 12 -8.58 13.56 3.96
N LEU A 13 -9.76 14.09 4.29
CA LEU A 13 -10.85 14.25 3.32
C LEU A 13 -10.51 15.26 2.22
N SER A 14 -9.78 16.34 2.53
CA SER A 14 -9.36 17.34 1.56
C SER A 14 -8.35 16.80 0.55
N ILE A 15 -7.44 15.93 0.98
CA ILE A 15 -6.49 15.22 0.11
C ILE A 15 -7.26 14.27 -0.82
N MET A 16 -8.26 13.55 -0.30
CA MET A 16 -9.09 12.64 -1.10
C MET A 16 -9.93 13.37 -2.17
N VAL A 17 -10.48 14.55 -1.84
CA VAL A 17 -11.24 15.38 -2.79
C VAL A 17 -10.33 16.03 -3.83
N SER A 18 -9.12 16.44 -3.43
CA SER A 18 -8.12 17.02 -4.35
C SER A 18 -7.58 15.98 -5.34
N PHE A 19 -7.48 14.72 -4.93
CA PHE A 19 -7.12 13.59 -5.81
C PHE A 19 -8.23 13.27 -6.83
N ALA A 20 -9.49 13.51 -6.48
CA ALA A 20 -10.65 13.26 -7.35
C ALA A 20 -10.83 14.30 -8.48
N MET A 21 -10.31 15.53 -8.34
CA MET A 21 -10.46 16.60 -9.35
C MET A 21 -9.18 16.91 -10.15
N GLY A 22 -8.05 16.28 -9.83
CA GLY A 22 -6.72 16.68 -10.30
C GLY A 22 -6.13 15.96 -11.52
N VAL A 23 -6.78 14.96 -12.12
CA VAL A 23 -6.20 14.23 -13.27
C VAL A 23 -7.19 14.15 -14.42
N PHE A 24 -7.48 15.31 -15.02
CA PHE A 24 -8.00 15.41 -16.37
C PHE A 24 -6.81 15.61 -17.32
N VAL A 25 -6.75 14.79 -18.37
CA VAL A 25 -5.81 14.78 -19.51
C VAL A 25 -4.46 14.08 -19.31
N VAL A 26 -4.42 12.75 -19.52
CA VAL A 26 -3.40 12.13 -20.37
C VAL A 26 -4.05 11.04 -21.22
N SER A 27 -4.19 11.36 -22.52
CA SER A 27 -4.15 10.53 -23.71
C SER A 27 -4.62 9.07 -23.65
N ASP A 28 -5.77 8.88 -24.28
CA ASP A 28 -6.48 7.64 -24.62
C ASP A 28 -5.76 6.76 -25.67
N VAL A 29 -4.50 6.38 -25.43
CA VAL A 29 -3.70 5.61 -26.43
C VAL A 29 -2.72 4.63 -25.79
N PHE A 30 -3.14 3.70 -24.94
CA PHE A 30 -2.37 2.45 -24.76
C PHE A 30 -3.29 1.29 -24.38
N ALA A 31 -3.52 0.46 -25.41
CA ALA A 31 -3.69 -1.00 -25.41
C ALA A 31 -4.65 -1.65 -24.40
N GLU A 32 -5.52 -2.51 -24.94
CA GLU A 32 -6.21 -3.62 -24.26
C GLU A 32 -5.31 -4.25 -23.18
N ASN A 33 -5.45 -3.74 -21.98
CA ASN A 33 -4.67 -4.12 -20.83
C ASN A 33 -5.34 -5.35 -20.24
N ALA A 34 -4.59 -6.44 -20.09
CA ALA A 34 -4.93 -7.42 -19.08
C ALA A 34 -5.23 -6.63 -17.80
N GLU A 35 -6.49 -6.63 -17.37
CA GLU A 35 -6.94 -5.85 -16.23
C GLU A 35 -6.07 -6.28 -15.06
N PHE A 36 -5.16 -5.40 -14.64
CA PHE A 36 -4.28 -5.64 -13.51
C PHE A 36 -5.19 -5.73 -12.28
N LYS A 37 -5.53 -6.97 -11.90
CA LYS A 37 -6.35 -7.27 -10.75
C LYS A 37 -5.53 -7.94 -9.69
N ILE A 38 -5.60 -7.39 -8.50
CA ILE A 38 -5.06 -8.05 -7.32
C ILE A 38 -5.91 -9.30 -7.08
N PRO A 39 -5.30 -10.47 -6.87
CA PRO A 39 -6.06 -11.69 -6.61
C PRO A 39 -6.99 -11.55 -5.39
N ASP A 40 -8.22 -12.06 -5.49
CA ASP A 40 -9.26 -11.94 -4.45
C ASP A 40 -8.82 -12.45 -3.06
N TRP A 41 -7.89 -13.41 -3.01
CA TRP A 41 -7.39 -13.91 -1.74
C TRP A 41 -6.68 -12.82 -0.92
N VAL A 42 -6.09 -11.81 -1.57
CA VAL A 42 -5.46 -10.67 -0.89
C VAL A 42 -6.51 -9.75 -0.28
N LYS A 43 -7.63 -9.52 -0.97
CA LYS A 43 -8.78 -8.78 -0.41
C LYS A 43 -9.33 -9.45 0.84
N LYS A 44 -9.35 -10.78 0.87
CA LYS A 44 -9.72 -11.54 2.08
C LYS A 44 -8.73 -11.29 3.23
N VAL A 45 -7.43 -11.25 2.94
CA VAL A 45 -6.40 -10.91 3.95
C VAL A 45 -6.60 -9.48 4.47
N ALA A 46 -6.91 -8.51 3.61
CA ALA A 46 -7.23 -7.14 4.02
C ALA A 46 -8.47 -7.06 4.92
N GLY A 47 -9.52 -7.82 4.62
CA GLY A 47 -10.70 -7.93 5.48
C GLY A 47 -10.37 -8.52 6.86
N LEU A 48 -9.56 -9.58 6.91
CA LEU A 48 -9.09 -10.16 8.16
C LEU A 48 -8.23 -9.16 8.97
N TRP A 49 -7.45 -8.32 8.29
CA TRP A 49 -6.64 -7.28 8.93
C TRP A 49 -7.50 -6.16 9.51
N HIS A 50 -8.56 -5.76 8.78
CA HIS A 50 -9.56 -4.81 9.26
C HIS A 50 -10.31 -5.33 10.50
N ASP A 51 -10.68 -6.61 10.52
CA ASP A 51 -11.41 -7.25 11.61
C ASP A 51 -10.53 -7.63 12.82
N ASP A 52 -9.28 -7.16 12.85
CA ASP A 52 -8.25 -7.48 13.85
C ASP A 52 -8.03 -9.00 14.03
N ARG A 53 -8.34 -9.81 13.00
CA ARG A 53 -8.10 -11.26 12.98
C ARG A 53 -6.65 -11.60 12.67
N ILE A 54 -5.93 -10.69 12.00
CA ILE A 54 -4.50 -10.75 11.77
C ILE A 54 -3.83 -9.41 12.13
N GLY A 55 -2.55 -9.46 12.49
CA GLY A 55 -1.77 -8.28 12.82
C GLY A 55 -1.13 -7.61 11.60
N ASP A 56 -0.63 -6.39 11.80
CA ASP A 56 -0.02 -5.55 10.75
C ASP A 56 1.12 -6.27 10.03
N ASN A 57 2.00 -6.95 10.76
CA ASN A 57 3.09 -7.71 10.16
C ASN A 57 2.60 -8.77 9.15
N THR A 58 1.49 -9.46 9.43
CA THR A 58 0.93 -10.46 8.49
C THR A 58 0.43 -9.81 7.21
N PHE A 59 -0.24 -8.66 7.33
CA PHE A 59 -0.69 -7.91 6.17
C PHE A 59 0.50 -7.34 5.37
N LEU A 60 1.50 -6.75 6.03
CA LEU A 60 2.70 -6.22 5.37
C LEU A 60 3.53 -7.30 4.67
N GLN A 61 3.66 -8.50 5.27
CA GLN A 61 4.28 -9.65 4.62
C GLN A 61 3.51 -10.10 3.37
N THR A 62 2.18 -9.98 3.38
CA THR A 62 1.36 -10.27 2.20
C THR A 62 1.67 -9.27 1.07
N ILE A 63 1.77 -7.98 1.38
CA ILE A 63 2.18 -6.95 0.40
C ILE A 63 3.61 -7.20 -0.10
N LYS A 64 4.56 -7.52 0.80
CA LYS A 64 5.93 -7.92 0.44
C LYS A 64 5.92 -9.06 -0.56
N TRP A 65 5.18 -10.12 -0.28
CA TRP A 65 5.08 -11.30 -1.15
C TRP A 65 4.54 -10.95 -2.56
N LEU A 66 3.56 -10.05 -2.66
CA LEU A 66 3.01 -9.60 -3.95
C LEU A 66 4.04 -8.82 -4.77
N ILE A 67 4.85 -7.99 -4.11
CA ILE A 67 5.96 -7.27 -4.76
C ILE A 67 7.03 -8.26 -5.23
N GLU A 68 7.40 -9.21 -4.38
CA GLU A 68 8.42 -10.24 -4.68
C GLU A 68 8.03 -11.13 -5.86
N ASN A 69 6.74 -11.44 -6.00
CA ASN A 69 6.21 -12.26 -7.09
C ASN A 69 5.84 -11.43 -8.33
N GLU A 70 6.20 -10.14 -8.36
CA GLU A 70 5.91 -9.22 -9.47
C GLU A 70 4.42 -9.12 -9.80
N ILE A 71 3.55 -9.46 -8.83
CA ILE A 71 2.09 -9.31 -8.92
C ILE A 71 1.71 -7.85 -8.72
N ILE A 72 2.49 -7.10 -7.94
CA ILE A 72 2.40 -5.64 -7.82
C ILE A 72 3.76 -5.04 -8.13
N ILE A 73 3.79 -4.02 -8.98
CA ILE A 73 4.98 -3.21 -9.24
C ILE A 73 4.78 -1.87 -8.53
N LEU A 74 5.46 -1.68 -7.40
CA LEU A 74 5.60 -0.37 -6.79
C LEU A 74 6.88 0.28 -7.33
N PRO A 75 6.88 1.58 -7.64
CA PRO A 75 8.13 2.29 -7.87
C PRO A 75 8.98 2.11 -6.60
N THR A 76 10.22 1.63 -6.79
CA THR A 76 11.19 1.48 -5.69
C THR A 76 11.33 2.83 -5.00
N THR A 77 10.82 2.91 -3.79
CA THR A 77 10.88 4.11 -2.97
C THR A 77 11.97 3.86 -1.94
N ASP A 78 13.06 4.62 -2.06
CA ASP A 78 14.10 4.65 -1.05
C ASP A 78 13.51 5.30 0.20
N THR A 79 12.93 4.48 1.08
CA THR A 79 12.39 4.94 2.35
C THR A 79 13.52 5.41 3.24
N GLU A 80 13.53 6.71 3.54
CA GLU A 80 14.38 7.29 4.57
C GLU A 80 13.94 6.74 5.94
N ASP A 81 14.89 6.20 6.72
CA ASP A 81 14.66 5.57 8.04
C ASP A 81 13.98 6.53 9.03
N LYS A 82 12.64 6.58 9.02
CA LYS A 82 11.84 7.26 10.04
C LYS A 82 11.03 6.22 10.78
N SER A 83 11.43 6.04 12.04
CA SER A 83 10.95 5.02 12.96
C SER A 83 9.51 5.29 13.42
N SER A 84 8.54 4.79 12.66
CA SER A 84 7.27 4.38 13.25
C SER A 84 6.96 2.95 12.80
N ASN A 85 7.19 1.99 13.69
CA ASN A 85 6.91 0.56 13.46
C ASN A 85 5.41 0.20 13.53
N GLU A 86 4.53 1.19 13.61
CA GLU A 86 3.12 0.98 13.90
C GLU A 86 2.26 1.53 12.77
N VAL A 87 1.51 0.65 12.10
CA VAL A 87 0.63 1.04 11.01
C VAL A 87 -0.55 1.80 11.61
N PRO A 88 -0.82 3.05 11.19
CA PRO A 88 -1.93 3.80 11.75
C PRO A 88 -3.27 3.11 11.53
N ALA A 89 -4.15 3.12 12.54
CA ALA A 89 -5.45 2.43 12.48
C ALA A 89 -6.36 2.88 11.33
N TRP A 90 -6.19 4.10 10.80
CA TRP A 90 -6.96 4.55 9.63
C TRP A 90 -6.61 3.76 8.36
N VAL A 91 -5.41 3.20 8.26
CA VAL A 91 -4.99 2.36 7.12
C VAL A 91 -5.77 1.05 7.11
N LYS A 92 -6.03 0.45 8.30
CA LYS A 92 -6.90 -0.73 8.44
C LYS A 92 -8.32 -0.48 7.96
N ASN A 93 -8.85 0.72 8.15
CA ASN A 93 -10.18 1.07 7.64
C ASN A 93 -10.20 1.09 6.10
N ASN A 94 -9.14 1.61 5.47
CA ASN A 94 -9.02 1.59 4.01
C ASN A 94 -8.91 0.15 3.47
N ALA A 95 -8.22 -0.75 4.19
CA ALA A 95 -8.19 -2.17 3.86
C ALA A 95 -9.58 -2.82 3.98
N GLY A 96 -10.39 -2.44 4.96
CA GLY A 96 -11.78 -2.86 5.06
C GLY A 96 -12.64 -2.37 3.89
N TRP A 97 -12.48 -1.11 3.48
CA TRP A 97 -13.16 -0.57 2.30
C TRP A 97 -12.75 -1.29 1.02
N TRP A 98 -11.46 -1.61 0.87
CA TRP A 98 -10.95 -2.37 -0.27
C TRP A 98 -11.48 -3.82 -0.29
N ALA A 99 -11.50 -4.49 0.87
CA ALA A 99 -12.03 -5.84 1.00
C ALA A 99 -13.53 -5.95 0.70
N ASN A 100 -14.27 -4.85 0.89
CA ASN A 100 -15.71 -4.76 0.61
C ASN A 100 -16.02 -4.08 -0.74
N ASP A 101 -15.03 -3.97 -1.64
CA ASP A 101 -15.16 -3.37 -2.98
C ASP A 101 -15.68 -1.90 -2.97
N GLN A 102 -15.50 -1.18 -1.86
CA GLN A 102 -15.85 0.24 -1.74
C GLN A 102 -14.77 1.16 -2.32
N ILE A 103 -13.52 0.68 -2.39
CA ILE A 103 -12.43 1.29 -3.16
C ILE A 103 -11.82 0.23 -4.08
N ASP A 104 -11.33 0.66 -5.24
CA ASP A 104 -10.71 -0.23 -6.22
C ASP A 104 -9.25 -0.56 -5.86
N ASP A 105 -8.69 -1.55 -6.55
CA ASP A 105 -7.32 -2.02 -6.36
C ASP A 105 -6.31 -0.89 -6.53
N LYS A 106 -6.51 -0.03 -7.53
CA LYS A 106 -5.62 1.11 -7.82
C LYS A 106 -5.61 2.12 -6.67
N THR A 107 -6.78 2.50 -6.16
CA THR A 107 -6.92 3.43 -5.04
C THR A 107 -6.24 2.89 -3.78
N PHE A 108 -6.44 1.59 -3.51
CA PHE A 108 -5.81 0.95 -2.37
C PHE A 108 -4.28 0.94 -2.48
N LEU A 109 -3.75 0.53 -3.64
CA LEU A 109 -2.29 0.48 -3.87
C LEU A 109 -1.64 1.86 -3.84
N ASN A 110 -2.28 2.89 -4.40
CA ASN A 110 -1.78 4.26 -4.29
C ASN A 110 -1.68 4.70 -2.82
N GLY A 111 -2.63 4.30 -1.97
CA GLY A 111 -2.58 4.56 -0.54
C GLY A 111 -1.40 3.86 0.15
N ILE A 112 -1.15 2.59 -0.18
CA ILE A 112 0.00 1.82 0.32
C ILE A 112 1.32 2.45 -0.15
N GLN A 113 1.42 2.83 -1.43
CA GLN A 113 2.60 3.50 -1.97
C GLN A 113 2.89 4.79 -1.21
N TYR A 114 1.90 5.65 -1.05
CA TYR A 114 2.07 6.90 -0.31
C TYR A 114 2.54 6.65 1.13
N LEU A 115 1.96 5.65 1.82
CA LEU A 115 2.36 5.29 3.19
C LEU A 115 3.81 4.83 3.29
N ILE A 116 4.30 4.12 2.27
CA ILE A 116 5.72 3.76 2.16
C ILE A 116 6.54 5.02 1.92
N GLU A 117 6.18 5.86 0.94
CA GLU A 117 6.90 7.11 0.63
C GLU A 117 7.08 8.04 1.85
N VAL A 118 6.06 8.16 2.70
CA VAL A 118 6.15 9.00 3.90
C VAL A 118 6.77 8.30 5.12
N GLY A 119 7.19 7.04 4.98
CA GLY A 119 7.87 6.27 6.03
C GLY A 119 6.94 5.75 7.13
N LEU A 120 5.62 5.72 6.92
CA LEU A 120 4.64 5.17 7.87
C LEU A 120 4.51 3.65 7.77
N ILE A 121 4.82 3.09 6.61
CA ILE A 121 4.97 1.65 6.37
C ILE A 121 6.38 1.42 5.86
N GLN A 122 7.06 0.43 6.43
CA GLN A 122 8.33 -0.06 5.89
C GLN A 122 8.14 -1.48 5.38
N ILE A 123 8.65 -1.73 4.18
CA ILE A 123 8.74 -3.07 3.60
C ILE A 123 10.22 -3.36 3.42
N ASP A 124 10.74 -4.24 4.28
CA ASP A 124 12.13 -4.65 4.18
C ASP A 124 12.34 -5.57 2.96
N MET A 125 12.90 -5.00 1.90
CA MET A 125 13.32 -5.70 0.68
C MET A 125 14.80 -6.14 0.72
N SER A 126 15.50 -5.97 1.84
CA SER A 126 16.96 -6.15 1.96
C SER A 126 17.45 -7.58 1.68
N GLU A 127 16.56 -8.57 1.67
CA GLU A 127 16.90 -9.96 1.35
C GLU A 127 17.18 -10.19 -0.16
N ARG A 128 16.95 -9.20 -1.04
CA ARG A 128 17.27 -9.31 -2.47
C ARG A 128 18.75 -9.00 -2.81
N GLY A 129 19.54 -8.49 -1.85
CA GLY A 129 20.88 -7.92 -2.11
C GLY A 129 22.11 -8.74 -1.71
N GLY A 130 21.95 -9.97 -1.21
CA GLY A 130 23.04 -10.79 -0.67
C GLY A 130 23.78 -11.68 -1.69
N VAL A 131 24.06 -11.20 -2.90
CA VAL A 131 24.99 -11.89 -3.82
C VAL A 131 25.96 -10.87 -4.40
N GLY A 132 26.99 -10.55 -3.62
CA GLY A 132 28.06 -9.66 -4.03
C GLY A 132 29.41 -10.08 -3.44
N GLY A 133 30.28 -10.63 -4.30
CA GLY A 133 31.73 -10.43 -4.22
C GLY A 133 32.53 -11.42 -3.36
N GLY A 134 32.95 -12.52 -3.98
CA GLY A 134 34.03 -13.38 -3.46
C GLY A 134 34.93 -13.87 -4.59
N GLY A 135 35.54 -12.94 -5.32
CA GLY A 135 36.59 -13.25 -6.29
C GLY A 135 37.97 -13.25 -5.63
N GLY A 136 38.74 -14.32 -5.89
CA GLY A 136 40.20 -14.36 -5.92
C GLY A 136 40.93 -14.35 -4.56
N TYR A 137 41.44 -15.49 -4.13
CA TYR A 137 42.83 -15.97 -4.37
C TYR A 137 42.86 -17.50 -4.22
#